data_AF-A0A9D1CIZ6-F1
#
_entry.id   AF-A0A9D1CIZ6-F1
#
_cell.length_a   1.000
_cell.length_b   1.000
_cell.length_c   1.000
_cell.angle_alpha   90.00
_cell.angle_beta   90.00
_cell.angle_gamma   90.00
#
_symmetry.space_group_name_H-M   'P 1'
#
loop_
_entity.id
_entity.type
_entity.pdbx_description
1 polymer ?
#
loop_
_entity_poly.entity_id
_entity_poly.type
_entity_poly.pdbx_seq_one_letter_code
_entity_poly.pdbx_strand_id
1 'polypeptide(L)'
;MQAAKAASGITTAKAPDRRAARGGFRTLYQKELADHFHSARFKIVFGLLVLTSLASLYGGLSGIRSADATSSDYVILALYTYSASGIPSFASFLAYLAPLAGLVLGFDAINRERSQGTLNRLVSQPIHRDAVINA
;
A
#
# COMPACT_ATOMS: atom_id res chain seq x y z
N MET A 1 -3.97 70.62 31.78
CA MET A 1 -4.83 69.48 31.41
C MET A 1 -4.63 69.16 29.93
N GLN A 2 -3.89 68.09 29.61
CA GLN A 2 -4.17 67.25 28.44
C GLN A 2 -3.32 65.99 28.56
N ALA A 3 -4.01 64.86 28.68
CA ALA A 3 -3.48 63.55 28.99
C ALA A 3 -2.95 62.85 27.72
N ALA A 4 -1.89 62.07 27.91
CA ALA A 4 -1.24 61.25 26.91
C ALA A 4 -2.22 60.26 26.25
N LYS A 5 -2.24 60.27 24.91
CA LYS A 5 -2.97 59.33 24.06
C LYS A 5 -2.14 58.05 23.92
N ALA A 6 -2.46 57.04 24.72
CA ALA A 6 -1.84 55.72 24.64
C ALA A 6 -2.23 55.01 23.34
N ALA A 7 -1.22 54.53 22.62
CA ALA A 7 -1.34 53.70 21.42
C ALA A 7 -1.88 52.31 21.80
N SER A 8 -3.07 51.96 21.30
CA SER A 8 -3.60 50.60 21.35
C SER A 8 -3.47 49.97 19.96
N GLY A 9 -2.25 49.56 19.63
CA GLY A 9 -1.98 48.71 18.48
C GLY A 9 -2.30 47.26 18.84
N ILE A 10 -3.58 46.88 18.79
CA ILE A 10 -3.99 45.48 18.93
C ILE A 10 -3.54 44.76 17.66
N THR A 11 -2.42 44.05 17.76
CA THR A 11 -1.96 43.09 16.77
C THR A 11 -2.99 41.96 16.69
N THR A 12 -3.85 41.99 15.69
CA THR A 12 -4.71 40.85 15.34
C THR A 12 -3.82 39.68 14.92
N ALA A 13 -3.52 38.80 15.86
CA ALA A 13 -2.88 37.52 15.59
C ALA A 13 -3.77 36.74 14.61
N LYS A 14 -3.29 36.56 13.38
CA LYS A 14 -3.94 35.74 12.35
C LYS A 14 -4.13 34.34 12.90
N ALA A 15 -5.38 33.90 13.07
CA ALA A 15 -5.70 32.57 13.54
C ALA A 15 -5.01 31.50 12.67
N PRO A 16 -4.45 30.43 13.25
CA PRO A 16 -3.78 29.38 12.50
C PRO A 16 -4.76 28.74 11.52
N ASP A 17 -4.33 28.58 10.28
CA ASP A 17 -5.15 28.11 9.17
C ASP A 17 -5.55 26.63 9.39
N ARG A 18 -6.74 26.42 9.95
CA ARG A 18 -7.29 25.10 10.31
C ARG A 18 -7.48 24.16 9.11
N ARG A 19 -7.37 24.68 7.87
CA ARG A 19 -7.52 23.88 6.64
C ARG A 19 -6.33 22.96 6.38
N ALA A 20 -5.12 23.35 6.79
CA ALA A 20 -3.91 22.53 6.59
C ALA A 20 -3.91 21.23 7.43
N ALA A 21 -4.55 21.24 8.60
CA ALA A 21 -4.51 20.12 9.55
C ALA A 21 -5.38 18.92 9.15
N ARG A 22 -6.40 19.11 8.30
CA ARG A 22 -7.33 18.04 7.88
C ARG A 22 -6.93 17.37 6.55
N GLY A 23 -6.21 18.07 5.68
CA GLY A 23 -5.79 17.53 4.37
C GLY A 23 -4.42 16.85 4.35
N GLY A 24 -3.55 17.16 5.33
CA GLY A 24 -2.13 16.79 5.30
C GLY A 24 -1.86 15.28 5.32
N PHE A 25 -2.65 14.50 6.07
CA PHE A 25 -2.46 13.05 6.17
C PHE A 25 -2.77 12.35 4.84
N ARG A 26 -3.89 12.68 4.20
CA ARG A 26 -4.26 12.12 2.90
C ARG A 26 -3.22 12.45 1.82
N THR A 27 -2.72 13.69 1.78
CA THR A 27 -1.68 14.09 0.82
C THR A 27 -0.37 13.36 1.07
N LEU A 28 0.01 13.16 2.34
CA LEU A 28 1.20 12.39 2.70
C LEU A 28 1.04 10.93 2.29
N TYR A 29 -0.09 10.29 2.64
CA TYR A 29 -0.38 8.91 2.27
C TYR A 29 -0.34 8.70 0.76
N GLN A 30 -0.99 9.56 -0.02
CA GLN A 30 -0.98 9.47 -1.48
C GLN A 30 0.42 9.62 -2.05
N LYS A 31 1.23 10.53 -1.49
CA LYS A 31 2.63 10.72 -1.88
C LYS A 31 3.47 9.47 -1.58
N GLU A 32 3.39 8.93 -0.37
CA GLU A 32 4.14 7.72 0.02
C GLU A 32 3.71 6.49 -0.78
N LEU A 33 2.41 6.32 -1.04
CA LEU A 33 1.89 5.23 -1.85
C LEU A 33 2.38 5.32 -3.31
N ALA A 34 2.32 6.52 -3.90
CA ALA A 34 2.80 6.77 -5.25
C ALA A 34 4.30 6.49 -5.37
N ASP A 35 5.09 6.97 -4.39
CA ASP A 35 6.53 6.71 -4.33
C ASP A 35 6.83 5.22 -4.21
N HIS A 36 6.02 4.46 -3.46
CA HIS A 36 6.17 3.02 -3.33
C HIS A 36 5.84 2.29 -4.65
N PHE A 37 4.74 2.63 -5.32
CA PHE A 37 4.35 2.01 -6.59
C PHE A 37 5.26 2.38 -7.77
N HIS A 38 5.90 3.55 -7.74
CA HIS A 38 6.88 3.92 -8.74
C HIS A 38 8.25 3.23 -8.58
N SER A 39 8.52 2.63 -7.40
CA SER A 39 9.77 1.91 -7.13
C SER A 39 10.00 0.76 -8.10
N ALA A 40 11.21 0.65 -8.65
CA ALA A 40 11.60 -0.48 -9.50
C ALA A 40 11.48 -1.82 -8.75
N ARG A 41 11.81 -1.83 -7.45
CA ARG A 41 11.73 -3.04 -6.60
C ARG A 41 10.30 -3.54 -6.48
N PHE A 42 9.36 -2.63 -6.21
CA PHE A 42 7.93 -2.94 -6.18
C PHE A 42 7.47 -3.53 -7.51
N LYS A 43 7.82 -2.89 -8.64
CA LYS A 43 7.43 -3.34 -9.98
C LYS A 43 7.96 -4.74 -10.29
N ILE A 44 9.19 -5.07 -9.89
CA ILE A 44 9.78 -6.40 -10.09
C ILE A 44 9.01 -7.46 -9.28
N VAL A 45 8.79 -7.22 -7.98
CA VAL A 45 8.06 -8.16 -7.11
C VAL A 45 6.62 -8.33 -7.58
N PHE A 46 5.94 -7.23 -7.91
CA PHE A 46 4.58 -7.26 -8.44
C PHE A 46 4.51 -8.00 -9.79
N GLY A 47 5.44 -7.76 -10.69
CA GLY A 47 5.55 -8.47 -11.96
C GLY A 47 5.75 -9.97 -11.76
N LEU A 48 6.61 -10.37 -10.82
CA LEU A 48 6.83 -11.78 -10.50
C LEU A 48 5.56 -12.44 -9.95
N LEU A 49 4.83 -11.76 -9.06
CA LEU A 49 3.55 -12.24 -8.54
C LEU A 49 2.50 -12.42 -9.64
N VAL A 50 2.40 -11.46 -10.57
CA VAL A 50 1.47 -11.53 -11.70
C VAL A 50 1.85 -12.67 -12.64
N LEU A 51 3.12 -12.77 -13.03
CA LEU A 51 3.60 -13.82 -13.95
C LEU A 51 3.34 -15.22 -13.40
N THR A 52 3.66 -15.43 -12.14
CA THR A 52 3.48 -16.73 -11.49
C THR A 52 2.01 -17.07 -11.24
N SER A 53 1.19 -16.08 -10.89
CA SER A 53 -0.27 -16.20 -10.82
C SER A 53 -0.87 -16.60 -12.17
N LEU A 54 -0.45 -15.95 -13.25
CA LEU A 54 -0.88 -16.27 -14.62
C LEU A 54 -0.44 -17.66 -15.06
N ALA A 55 0.77 -18.09 -14.70
CA ALA A 55 1.26 -19.44 -15.00
C ALA A 55 0.41 -20.53 -14.32
N SER A 56 0.08 -20.35 -13.03
CA SER A 56 -0.80 -21.25 -12.29
C SER A 56 -2.21 -21.27 -12.89
N LEU A 57 -2.78 -20.10 -13.22
CA LEU A 57 -4.10 -19.98 -13.84
C LEU A 57 -4.15 -20.65 -15.22
N TYR A 58 -3.12 -20.46 -16.05
CA TYR A 58 -3.00 -21.10 -17.35
C TYR A 58 -2.89 -22.62 -17.22
N GLY A 59 -2.08 -23.11 -16.27
CA GLY A 59 -1.97 -24.53 -15.94
C GLY A 59 -3.33 -25.12 -15.53
N GLY A 60 -4.05 -24.45 -14.63
CA GLY A 60 -5.40 -24.82 -14.21
C GLY A 60 -6.40 -24.89 -15.36
N LEU A 61 -6.44 -23.85 -16.19
CA LEU A 61 -7.36 -23.77 -17.32
C LEU A 61 -7.08 -24.86 -18.36
N SER A 62 -5.80 -25.10 -18.67
CA SER A 62 -5.39 -26.13 -19.63
C SER A 62 -5.68 -27.55 -19.14
N GLY A 63 -5.49 -27.79 -17.84
CA GLY A 63 -5.79 -29.06 -17.20
C GLY A 63 -7.28 -29.39 -17.15
N ILE A 64 -8.12 -28.42 -16.76
CA ILE A 64 -9.59 -28.59 -16.71
C ILE A 64 -10.17 -28.86 -18.09
N ARG A 65 -9.68 -28.16 -19.14
CA ARG A 65 -10.10 -28.39 -20.52
C ARG A 65 -9.74 -29.78 -21.02
N SER A 66 -8.54 -30.26 -20.69
CA SER A 66 -8.08 -31.60 -21.08
C SER A 66 -8.85 -32.72 -20.38
N ALA A 67 -9.38 -32.47 -19.19
CA ALA A 67 -10.10 -33.45 -18.39
C ALA A 67 -11.62 -33.51 -18.69
N ASP A 68 -12.11 -32.77 -19.70
CA ASP A 68 -13.54 -32.59 -20.00
C ASP A 68 -14.39 -32.18 -18.78
N ALA A 69 -13.75 -31.53 -17.81
CA ALA A 69 -14.36 -31.09 -16.55
C ALA A 69 -15.24 -29.83 -16.73
N THR A 70 -15.46 -29.40 -17.97
CA THR A 70 -16.34 -28.29 -18.37
C THR A 70 -17.79 -28.49 -17.93
N SER A 71 -18.19 -29.73 -17.63
CA SER A 71 -19.53 -30.10 -17.11
C SER A 71 -19.68 -29.91 -15.60
N SER A 72 -18.65 -29.43 -14.89
CA SER A 72 -18.69 -29.26 -13.43
C SER A 72 -19.46 -27.99 -13.03
N ASP A 73 -20.40 -28.13 -12.10
CA ASP A 73 -21.15 -27.02 -11.49
C ASP A 73 -20.26 -25.95 -10.82
N TYR A 74 -18.96 -26.25 -10.59
CA TYR A 74 -18.04 -25.40 -9.82
C TYR A 74 -16.72 -25.11 -10.55
N VAL A 75 -16.79 -24.60 -11.79
CA VAL A 75 -15.59 -24.27 -12.62
C VAL A 75 -14.60 -23.33 -11.90
N ILE A 76 -15.09 -22.32 -11.17
CA ILE A 76 -14.22 -21.36 -10.46
C ILE A 76 -13.43 -22.05 -9.33
N LEU A 77 -14.10 -22.92 -8.56
CA LEU A 77 -13.46 -23.65 -7.49
C LEU A 77 -12.42 -24.63 -8.05
N ALA A 78 -12.78 -25.35 -9.12
CA ALA A 78 -11.85 -26.24 -9.82
C ALA A 78 -10.61 -25.47 -10.30
N LEU A 79 -10.77 -24.29 -10.89
CA LEU A 79 -9.65 -23.45 -11.34
C LEU A 79 -8.77 -22.96 -10.18
N TYR A 80 -9.38 -22.67 -9.03
CA TYR A 80 -8.70 -22.21 -7.83
C TYR A 80 -7.87 -23.32 -7.15
N THR A 81 -8.36 -24.56 -7.18
CA THR A 81 -7.78 -25.69 -6.46
C THR A 81 -7.01 -26.69 -7.33
N TYR A 82 -7.15 -26.62 -8.66
CA TYR A 82 -6.46 -27.52 -9.58
C TYR A 82 -4.94 -27.37 -9.47
N SER A 83 -4.24 -28.50 -9.32
CA SER A 83 -2.79 -28.58 -9.34
C SER A 83 -2.35 -29.65 -10.33
N ALA A 84 -1.43 -29.30 -11.22
CA ALA A 84 -0.78 -30.27 -12.10
C ALA A 84 0.49 -30.82 -11.42
N SER A 85 1.05 -31.89 -11.98
CA SER A 85 2.34 -32.43 -11.51
C SER A 85 3.41 -31.34 -11.55
N GLY A 86 3.93 -30.94 -10.39
CA GLY A 86 4.96 -29.91 -10.25
C GLY A 86 4.48 -28.46 -10.30
N ILE A 87 3.19 -28.19 -10.55
CA ILE A 87 2.62 -26.82 -10.54
C ILE A 87 1.59 -26.73 -9.41
N PRO A 88 1.87 -25.98 -8.33
CA PRO A 88 0.91 -25.75 -7.25
C PRO A 88 -0.37 -25.11 -7.75
N SER A 89 -1.48 -25.37 -7.05
CA SER A 89 -2.75 -24.69 -7.32
C SER A 89 -2.63 -23.19 -7.05
N PHE A 90 -3.52 -22.43 -7.67
CA PHE A 90 -3.57 -20.98 -7.46
C PHE A 90 -3.77 -20.63 -5.98
N ALA A 91 -4.60 -21.41 -5.27
CA ALA A 91 -4.79 -21.32 -3.83
C ALA A 91 -3.48 -21.47 -3.04
N SER A 92 -2.73 -22.55 -3.31
CA SER A 92 -1.44 -22.81 -2.64
C SER A 92 -0.42 -21.73 -2.99
N PHE A 93 -0.46 -21.22 -4.21
CA PHE A 93 0.43 -20.17 -4.66
C PHE A 93 0.22 -18.87 -3.87
N LEU A 94 -1.03 -18.44 -3.69
CA LEU A 94 -1.36 -17.30 -2.83
C LEU A 94 -0.99 -17.54 -1.37
N ALA A 95 -1.26 -18.74 -0.84
CA ALA A 95 -0.97 -19.08 0.54
C ALA A 95 0.52 -18.96 0.88
N TYR A 96 1.43 -19.26 -0.05
CA TYR A 96 2.87 -19.14 0.17
C TYR A 96 3.44 -17.79 -0.27
N LEU A 97 3.07 -17.29 -1.46
CA LEU A 97 3.69 -16.08 -2.00
C LEU A 97 3.12 -14.79 -1.44
N ALA A 98 1.84 -14.73 -1.07
CA ALA A 98 1.28 -13.48 -0.55
C ALA A 98 1.93 -13.06 0.78
N PRO A 99 2.14 -13.95 1.78
CA PRO A 99 2.86 -13.59 3.00
C PRO A 99 4.32 -13.23 2.75
N LEU A 100 5.02 -13.98 1.89
CA LEU A 100 6.41 -13.71 1.55
C LEU A 100 6.56 -12.35 0.84
N ALA A 101 5.71 -12.06 -0.13
CA ALA A 101 5.69 -10.77 -0.80
C ALA A 101 5.37 -9.63 0.16
N GLY A 102 4.41 -9.82 1.07
CA GLY A 102 4.09 -8.86 2.12
C GLY A 102 5.29 -8.54 3.00
N LEU A 103 6.04 -9.56 3.43
CA LEU A 103 7.27 -9.38 4.21
C LEU A 103 8.35 -8.65 3.42
N VAL A 104 8.60 -9.06 2.17
CA VAL A 104 9.62 -8.44 1.31
C VAL A 104 9.30 -6.97 1.05
N LEU A 105 8.05 -6.65 0.72
CA LEU A 105 7.62 -5.26 0.48
C LEU A 105 7.62 -4.44 1.77
N GLY A 106 7.21 -5.03 2.90
CA GLY A 106 7.24 -4.36 4.20
C GLY A 106 8.66 -4.00 4.64
N PHE A 107 9.60 -4.93 4.49
CA PHE A 107 11.02 -4.63 4.73
C PHE A 107 11.61 -3.68 3.71
N ASP A 108 11.20 -3.73 2.44
CA ASP A 108 11.63 -2.77 1.42
C ASP A 108 11.24 -1.34 1.80
N ALA A 109 10.01 -1.13 2.30
CA ALA A 109 9.56 0.18 2.78
C ALA A 109 10.47 0.71 3.91
N ILE A 110 10.76 -0.09 4.93
CA ILE A 110 11.63 0.32 6.05
C ILE A 110 13.06 0.58 5.56
N ASN A 111 13.60 -0.31 4.72
CA ASN A 111 14.94 -0.18 4.18
C ASN A 111 15.08 1.05 3.29
N ARG A 112 14.02 1.43 2.58
CA ARG A 112 13.99 2.63 1.75
C ARG A 112 14.13 3.88 2.60
N GLU A 113 13.34 4.01 3.66
CA GLU A 113 13.44 5.14 4.60
C GLU A 113 14.81 5.23 5.26
N ARG A 114 15.41 4.08 5.58
CA ARG A 114 16.78 4.03 6.10
C ARG A 114 17.80 4.50 5.07
N SER A 115 17.69 4.05 3.82
CA SER A 115 18.62 4.41 2.74
C SER A 115 18.52 5.87 2.31
N GLN A 116 17.33 6.48 2.45
CA GLN A 116 17.07 7.88 2.12
C GLN A 116 17.36 8.84 3.29
N GLY A 117 17.69 8.32 4.47
CA GLY A 117 17.96 9.11 5.67
C GLY A 117 16.72 9.74 6.30
N THR A 118 15.52 9.39 5.82
CA THR A 118 14.23 9.94 6.25
C THR A 118 13.65 9.21 7.48
N LEU A 119 14.19 8.05 7.82
CA LEU A 119 13.74 7.24 8.96
C LEU A 119 13.74 8.02 10.28
N ASN A 120 14.77 8.82 10.55
CA ASN A 120 14.83 9.62 11.79
C ASN A 120 13.71 10.67 11.82
N ARG A 121 13.39 11.29 10.67
CA ARG A 121 12.27 12.25 10.56
C ARG A 121 10.93 11.56 10.79
N LEU A 122 10.72 10.37 10.22
CA LEU A 122 9.50 9.59 10.42
C LEU A 122 9.28 9.20 11.89
N VAL A 123 10.32 8.78 12.59
CA VAL A 123 10.22 8.32 13.99
C VAL A 123 10.14 9.49 14.97
N SER A 124 10.74 10.64 14.65
CA SER A 124 10.75 11.82 15.53
C SER A 124 9.52 12.73 15.41
N GLN A 125 8.74 12.60 14.34
CA GLN A 125 7.59 13.46 14.08
C GLN A 125 6.28 12.66 14.08
N PRO A 126 5.69 12.39 15.26
CA PRO A 126 4.40 11.73 15.33
C PRO A 126 3.29 12.58 14.68
N ILE A 127 2.47 11.93 13.86
CA ILE A 127 1.28 12.53 13.27
C ILE A 127 0.23 12.69 14.38
N HIS A 128 -0.47 13.82 14.40
CA HIS A 128 -1.52 14.05 15.40
C HIS A 128 -2.63 13.01 15.24
N ARG A 129 -3.08 12.41 16.35
CA ARG A 129 -4.11 11.35 16.35
C ARG A 129 -5.38 11.77 15.59
N ASP A 130 -5.77 13.05 15.71
CA ASP A 130 -6.99 13.57 15.11
C ASP A 130 -6.88 13.63 13.58
N ALA A 131 -5.66 13.72 13.03
CA ALA A 131 -5.42 13.64 11.60
C ALA A 131 -5.50 12.19 11.07
N VAL A 132 -5.42 11.18 11.94
CA VAL A 132 -5.59 9.77 11.59
C VAL A 132 -7.06 9.35 11.73
N ILE A 133 -7.72 9.78 12.81
CA ILE A 133 -9.12 9.42 13.10
C ILE A 133 -10.10 10.13 12.15
N ASN A 134 -9.80 11.36 11.75
CA ASN A 134 -10.66 12.16 10.87
C ASN A 134 -10.16 12.21 9.42
N ALA A 135 -9.26 11.29 9.04
CA ALA A 135 -8.71 11.18 7.68
C ALA A 135 -9.76 10.80 6.64
#